data_AF-A0A2D4KZL5-F1
#
_entry.id   AF-A0A2D4KZL5-F1
#
_cell.length_a   1.000
_cell.length_b   1.000
_cell.length_c   1.000
_cell.angle_alpha   90.00
_cell.angle_beta   90.00
_cell.angle_gamma   90.00
#
_symmetry.space_group_name_H-M   'P 1'
#
loop_
_entity.id
_entity.type
_entity.pdbx_description
1 polymer ?
#
loop_
_entity_poly.entity_id
_entity_poly.type
_entity_poly.pdbx_seq_one_letter_code
_entity_poly.pdbx_strand_id
1 'polypeptide(L)'
;MGLFSTKTLVEANNEHLVEVRTQLLQPLDENWDPTGTKKIWHCESSKSQFTIAKYAQYQASSFQESLREENEKKSHHKDHSDSESTSSDNSGKRKRGPFKTIKFGTNVDLSDDKKWKLQLHELTKLPAFVRVVSAGNLLSHVGHTILGMNTVQLYMKVPGSRTPGHQENNNFCSVNINIGPGDCEWFVVPENYWGVMNDFCEKNNMNFLMGSWWPNLEDLYESNVPVYRFIQRPGDLVWINAGTIHWVQAIGWCNNIAWNVGPLTACQYKLAVERYEWNKLQSVKSIVPMVHLSWNIARNIKVPDPKLFEMIKYCLLRTLKQCQTLREALIAAGKEIVWHGRTKEEPAHYCSICEVEVFNLLYVTNESNSQKTYVVNCLDCARKINGNLENFVVLEQYRMEDLMQIYDQFTLAPPLPSSSS
;
A
#
# COMPACT_ATOMS: atom_id res chain seq x y z
N MET A 1 -3.23 -17.27 15.93
CA MET A 1 -2.09 -16.31 15.89
C MET A 1 -0.73 -16.98 15.75
N GLY A 2 -0.44 -18.09 16.45
CA GLY A 2 0.88 -18.76 16.41
C GLY A 2 1.42 -19.14 15.02
N LEU A 3 0.54 -19.36 14.02
CA LEU A 3 0.91 -19.64 12.63
C LEU A 3 1.73 -18.52 11.95
N PHE A 4 1.65 -17.30 12.48
CA PHE A 4 2.39 -16.12 12.01
C PHE A 4 3.53 -15.72 12.96
N SER A 5 3.85 -16.57 13.94
CA SER A 5 5.01 -16.36 14.80
C SER A 5 6.30 -16.44 13.99
N THR A 6 7.32 -15.66 14.37
CA THR A 6 8.64 -15.69 13.70
C THR A 6 9.21 -17.10 13.62
N LYS A 7 9.02 -17.92 14.66
CA LYS A 7 9.44 -19.33 14.65
C LYS A 7 8.76 -20.12 13.53
N THR A 8 7.43 -20.10 13.46
CA THR A 8 6.67 -20.84 12.45
C THR A 8 6.96 -20.34 11.03
N LEU A 9 7.19 -19.04 10.85
CA LEU A 9 7.54 -18.47 9.55
C LEU A 9 8.91 -18.96 9.05
N VAL A 10 9.90 -19.05 9.94
CA VAL A 10 11.23 -19.62 9.63
C VAL A 10 11.12 -21.11 9.29
N GLU A 11 10.35 -21.87 10.08
CA GLU A 11 10.15 -23.31 9.85
C GLU A 11 9.45 -23.58 8.51
N ALA A 12 8.51 -22.71 8.11
CA ALA A 12 7.79 -22.85 6.86
C ALA A 12 8.63 -22.46 5.63
N ASN A 13 9.26 -21.28 5.64
CA ASN A 13 9.96 -20.73 4.46
C ASN A 13 11.15 -19.83 4.86
N ASN A 14 12.22 -20.41 5.39
CA ASN A 14 13.41 -19.69 5.89
C ASN A 14 14.10 -18.75 4.88
N GLU A 15 14.22 -19.15 3.61
CA GLU A 15 14.89 -18.40 2.53
C GLU A 15 13.96 -17.37 1.85
N HIS A 16 12.71 -17.25 2.29
CA HIS A 16 11.78 -16.28 1.72
C HIS A 16 12.30 -14.85 1.92
N LEU A 17 12.14 -14.00 0.91
CA LEU A 17 12.73 -12.66 0.89
C LEU A 17 11.98 -11.70 1.80
N VAL A 18 12.73 -10.83 2.46
CA VAL A 18 12.22 -9.78 3.34
C VAL A 18 12.82 -8.45 2.87
N GLU A 19 11.98 -7.49 2.48
CA GLU A 19 12.44 -6.12 2.33
C GLU A 19 12.76 -5.56 3.72
N VAL A 20 13.91 -4.93 3.88
CA VAL A 20 14.36 -4.39 5.16
C VAL A 20 14.55 -2.89 5.05
N ARG A 21 13.90 -2.15 5.96
CA ARG A 21 14.13 -0.72 6.18
C ARG A 21 15.06 -0.52 7.36
N THR A 22 16.20 0.14 7.11
CA THR A 22 17.12 0.54 8.17
C THR A 22 16.77 1.96 8.61
N GLN A 23 16.51 2.12 9.91
CA GLN A 23 15.95 3.33 10.51
C GLN A 23 16.73 3.72 11.77
N LEU A 24 16.51 4.93 12.26
CA LEU A 24 16.99 5.38 13.57
C LEU A 24 15.92 5.11 14.63
N LEU A 25 16.32 4.55 15.77
CA LEU A 25 15.46 4.40 16.94
C LEU A 25 15.22 5.79 17.55
N GLN A 26 14.03 6.30 17.29
CA GLN A 26 13.57 7.61 17.77
C GLN A 26 12.69 7.45 19.03
N PRO A 27 12.57 8.50 19.87
CA PRO A 27 11.53 8.57 20.91
C PRO A 27 10.13 8.44 20.30
N LEU A 28 9.18 7.90 21.07
CA LEU A 28 7.90 7.40 20.57
C LEU A 28 7.14 8.40 19.67
N ASP A 29 6.87 9.62 20.11
CA ASP A 29 6.08 10.61 19.37
C ASP A 29 6.92 11.68 18.67
N GLU A 30 8.22 11.45 18.53
CA GLU A 30 9.15 12.42 17.97
C GLU A 30 9.92 11.84 16.79
N ASN A 31 10.43 12.72 15.94
CA ASN A 31 11.38 12.37 14.90
C ASN A 31 12.42 13.47 14.79
N TRP A 32 13.64 13.16 15.21
CA TRP A 32 14.75 14.09 15.23
C TRP A 32 15.66 13.89 14.03
N ASP A 33 16.36 14.96 13.67
CA ASP A 33 17.48 14.85 12.75
C ASP A 33 18.58 13.91 13.29
N PRO A 34 19.48 13.37 12.43
CA PRO A 34 20.48 12.40 12.87
C PRO A 34 21.45 12.90 13.96
N THR A 35 21.54 14.22 14.16
CA THR A 35 22.34 14.85 15.22
C THR A 35 21.60 14.99 16.55
N GLY A 36 20.27 14.82 16.57
CA GLY A 36 19.44 14.97 17.77
C GLY A 36 19.23 16.44 18.18
N THR A 37 19.33 17.37 17.22
CA THR A 37 19.29 18.81 17.46
C THR A 37 17.90 19.40 17.28
N LYS A 38 17.14 18.91 16.30
CA LYS A 38 15.78 19.42 16.02
C LYS A 38 14.83 18.33 15.53
N LYS A 39 13.55 18.50 15.83
CA LYS A 39 12.47 17.70 15.24
C LYS A 39 12.36 18.03 13.75
N ILE A 40 12.20 17.02 12.92
CA ILE A 40 12.06 17.14 11.47
C ILE A 40 10.98 16.19 10.97
N TRP A 41 10.35 16.53 9.85
CA TRP A 41 9.36 15.66 9.23
C TRP A 41 9.97 14.50 8.43
N HIS A 42 11.20 14.64 7.92
CA HIS A 42 11.84 13.58 7.13
C HIS A 42 12.16 12.35 8.00
N CYS A 43 11.61 11.20 7.63
CA CYS A 43 11.83 9.93 8.31
C CYS A 43 12.87 9.10 7.54
N GLU A 44 14.07 8.95 8.09
CA GLU A 44 15.13 8.15 7.47
C GLU A 44 14.76 6.65 7.44
N SER A 45 14.73 6.06 6.24
CA SER A 45 14.26 4.69 6.03
C SER A 45 14.89 4.05 4.79
N SER A 46 16.15 3.61 4.91
CA SER A 46 16.92 3.08 3.77
C SER A 46 16.60 1.62 3.48
N LYS A 47 16.44 1.27 2.19
CA LYS A 47 16.02 -0.06 1.74
C LYS A 47 17.20 -1.01 1.58
N SER A 48 17.02 -2.25 2.02
CA SER A 48 17.91 -3.40 1.82
C SER A 48 17.07 -4.69 1.77
N GLN A 49 17.70 -5.86 1.68
CA GLN A 49 16.98 -7.13 1.52
C GLN A 49 17.63 -8.27 2.29
N PHE A 50 16.82 -8.96 3.10
CA PHE A 50 17.19 -10.13 3.91
C PHE A 50 16.36 -11.35 3.49
N THR A 51 16.62 -12.50 4.13
CA THR A 51 15.70 -13.63 4.18
C THR A 51 14.96 -13.66 5.52
N ILE A 52 13.84 -14.38 5.62
CA ILE A 52 13.09 -14.56 6.87
C ILE A 52 14.00 -15.08 7.98
N ALA A 53 14.86 -16.07 7.70
CA ALA A 53 15.80 -16.60 8.69
C ALA A 53 16.79 -15.55 9.20
N LYS A 54 17.42 -14.78 8.30
CA LYS A 54 18.36 -13.72 8.68
C LYS A 54 17.69 -12.63 9.50
N TYR A 55 16.47 -12.24 9.14
CA TYR A 55 15.72 -11.23 9.89
C TYR A 55 15.25 -11.77 11.25
N ALA A 56 14.79 -13.01 11.32
CA ALA A 56 14.40 -13.67 12.57
C ALA A 56 15.55 -13.73 13.57
N GLN A 57 16.77 -14.07 13.11
CA GLN A 57 17.98 -14.02 13.94
C GLN A 57 18.25 -12.61 14.46
N TYR A 58 18.13 -11.58 13.61
CA TYR A 58 18.25 -10.19 14.04
C TYR A 58 17.21 -9.80 15.10
N GLN A 59 15.93 -10.12 14.86
CA GLN A 59 14.82 -9.81 15.77
C GLN A 59 15.03 -10.47 17.13
N ALA A 60 15.41 -11.75 17.15
CA ALA A 60 15.69 -12.50 18.38
C ALA A 60 16.92 -11.96 19.13
N SER A 61 18.02 -11.68 18.43
CA SER A 61 19.23 -11.11 19.03
C SER A 61 18.96 -9.72 19.62
N SER A 62 18.17 -8.89 18.94
CA SER A 62 17.75 -7.57 19.44
C SER A 62 16.96 -7.68 20.74
N PHE A 63 16.07 -8.67 20.86
CA PHE A 63 15.33 -8.93 22.10
C PHE A 63 16.25 -9.35 23.25
N GLN A 64 17.19 -10.27 22.98
CA GLN A 64 18.15 -10.74 23.99
C GLN A 64 19.11 -9.64 24.45
N GLU A 65 19.55 -8.76 23.53
CA GLU A 65 20.37 -7.60 23.87
C GLU A 65 19.62 -6.65 24.83
N SER A 66 18.36 -6.33 24.53
CA SER A 66 17.54 -5.47 25.39
C SER A 66 17.33 -6.04 26.79
N LEU A 67 17.12 -7.35 26.91
CA LEU A 67 16.97 -8.00 28.23
C LEU A 67 18.27 -7.93 29.05
N ARG A 68 19.43 -8.02 28.40
CA ARG A 68 20.73 -7.86 29.08
C ARG A 68 20.92 -6.43 29.57
N GLU A 69 20.66 -5.43 28.70
CA GLU A 69 20.74 -4.02 29.06
C GLU A 69 19.81 -3.65 30.24
N GLU A 70 18.59 -4.20 30.28
CA GLU A 70 17.68 -4.00 31.42
C GLU A 70 18.18 -4.63 32.72
N ASN A 71 18.75 -5.84 32.64
CA ASN A 71 19.27 -6.53 33.81
C ASN A 71 20.51 -5.83 34.38
N GLU A 72 21.40 -5.33 33.52
CA GLU A 72 22.58 -4.54 33.92
C GLU A 72 22.15 -3.24 34.64
N LYS A 73 21.15 -2.52 34.11
CA LYS A 73 20.59 -1.33 34.76
C LYS A 73 19.97 -1.63 36.13
N LYS A 74 19.27 -2.76 36.28
CA LYS A 74 18.69 -3.19 37.56
C LYS A 74 19.76 -3.62 38.58
N SER A 75 20.88 -4.18 38.12
CA SER A 75 22.02 -4.54 38.99
C SER A 75 22.74 -3.31 39.52
N HIS A 76 23.00 -2.31 38.67
CA HIS A 76 23.65 -1.06 39.09
C HIS A 76 22.80 -0.20 40.04
N HIS A 77 21.47 -0.34 40.02
CA HIS A 77 20.60 0.31 41.01
C HIS A 77 20.58 -0.35 42.39
N LYS A 78 21.11 -1.58 42.55
CA LYS A 78 21.21 -2.25 43.85
C LYS A 78 22.48 -1.93 44.64
N ASP A 79 23.51 -1.37 44.00
CA ASP A 79 24.81 -1.11 44.62
C ASP A 79 25.09 0.37 44.92
N HIS A 80 24.09 1.25 44.83
CA HIS A 80 24.22 2.67 45.21
C HIS A 80 23.54 2.98 46.56
N SER A 81 24.15 2.48 47.63
CA SER A 81 24.33 3.29 48.85
C SER A 81 25.79 3.73 48.88
N ASP A 82 26.00 5.05 48.87
CA ASP A 82 27.26 5.78 49.12
C ASP A 82 28.40 5.57 48.11
N SER A 83 28.58 6.52 47.19
CA SER A 83 29.80 7.36 47.11
C SER A 83 29.78 8.21 45.83
N GLU A 84 30.03 9.52 45.97
CA GLU A 84 30.38 10.42 44.88
C GLU A 84 31.76 10.08 44.33
N SER A 85 31.91 9.98 43.00
CA SER A 85 33.16 10.38 42.33
C SER A 85 32.99 10.49 40.81
N THR A 86 33.52 11.59 40.30
CA THR A 86 33.67 12.04 38.91
C THR A 86 34.69 11.26 38.08
N SER A 87 34.51 11.38 36.74
CA SER A 87 35.49 11.21 35.64
C SER A 87 35.80 9.76 35.22
N SER A 88 36.11 9.40 33.97
CA SER A 88 36.30 10.08 32.68
C SER A 88 36.51 9.00 31.61
N ASP A 89 36.31 9.38 30.34
CA ASP A 89 36.90 8.80 29.12
C ASP A 89 36.47 7.39 28.66
N ASN A 90 35.70 7.38 27.57
CA ASN A 90 35.59 6.23 26.67
C ASN A 90 36.08 6.63 25.27
N SER A 91 37.37 6.44 25.04
CA SER A 91 38.04 6.58 23.76
C SER A 91 37.59 5.49 22.77
N GLY A 92 37.22 5.89 21.54
CA GLY A 92 37.47 5.03 20.36
C GLY A 92 36.30 4.39 19.62
N LYS A 93 35.07 4.88 19.69
CA LYS A 93 34.00 4.46 18.76
C LYS A 93 33.72 5.56 17.74
N ARG A 94 33.92 5.25 16.44
CA ARG A 94 33.50 6.06 15.27
C ARG A 94 32.20 6.80 15.59
N LYS A 95 32.16 8.13 15.41
CA LYS A 95 31.01 9.02 15.67
C LYS A 95 29.70 8.42 15.13
N ARG A 96 29.01 7.60 15.94
CA ARG A 96 27.62 7.20 15.71
C ARG A 96 26.79 8.26 16.43
N GLY A 97 25.79 8.82 15.75
CA GLY A 97 24.88 9.80 16.34
C GLY A 97 24.16 9.24 17.59
N PRO A 98 23.39 10.07 18.31
CA PRO A 98 22.76 9.69 19.58
C PRO A 98 21.76 8.54 19.44
N PHE A 99 21.26 8.25 18.23
CA PHE A 99 20.23 7.24 17.98
C PHE A 99 20.81 5.89 17.52
N LYS A 100 20.30 4.80 18.10
CA LYS A 100 20.63 3.42 17.70
C LYS A 100 20.01 3.12 16.33
N THR A 101 20.76 2.50 15.43
CA THR A 101 20.21 1.99 14.17
C THR A 101 19.41 0.70 14.41
N ILE A 102 18.22 0.63 13.83
CA ILE A 102 17.35 -0.55 13.85
C ILE A 102 17.00 -1.00 12.43
N LYS A 103 16.50 -2.23 12.31
CA LYS A 103 16.04 -2.80 11.04
C LYS A 103 14.59 -3.23 11.20
N PHE A 104 13.79 -2.94 10.18
CA PHE A 104 12.37 -3.27 10.10
C PHE A 104 12.15 -4.15 8.87
N GLY A 105 11.70 -5.39 9.09
CA GLY A 105 11.29 -6.32 8.04
C GLY A 105 9.87 -5.99 7.59
N THR A 106 9.71 -5.52 6.36
CA THR A 106 8.45 -4.99 5.84
C THR A 106 8.07 -5.67 4.53
N ASN A 107 6.78 -5.62 4.20
CA ASN A 107 6.23 -6.06 2.90
C ASN A 107 6.63 -7.50 2.53
N VAL A 108 6.69 -8.42 3.51
CA VAL A 108 6.97 -9.84 3.27
C VAL A 108 5.74 -10.46 2.61
N ASP A 109 5.90 -10.99 1.40
CA ASP A 109 4.78 -11.46 0.58
C ASP A 109 4.29 -12.86 1.00
N LEU A 110 3.03 -12.94 1.42
CA LEU A 110 2.38 -14.21 1.74
C LEU A 110 1.39 -14.68 0.65
N SER A 111 1.54 -14.22 -0.60
CA SER A 111 0.62 -14.53 -1.71
C SER A 111 0.62 -16.00 -2.18
N ASP A 112 1.73 -16.72 -2.02
CA ASP A 112 1.88 -18.10 -2.51
C ASP A 112 1.15 -19.10 -1.60
N ASP A 113 -0.05 -19.52 -2.00
CA ASP A 113 -0.89 -20.48 -1.26
C ASP A 113 -0.18 -21.81 -1.01
N LYS A 114 0.74 -22.25 -1.90
CA LYS A 114 1.47 -23.51 -1.66
C LYS A 114 2.43 -23.39 -0.48
N LYS A 115 3.02 -22.21 -0.29
CA LYS A 115 3.95 -21.92 0.81
C LYS A 115 3.25 -21.54 2.11
N TRP A 116 2.10 -20.89 2.02
CA TRP A 116 1.42 -20.24 3.15
C TRP A 116 0.01 -20.77 3.40
N LYS A 117 -0.30 -21.97 2.92
CA LYS A 117 -1.64 -22.59 2.98
C LYS A 117 -2.30 -22.48 4.35
N LEU A 118 -1.58 -22.87 5.41
CA LEU A 118 -2.13 -22.87 6.78
C LEU A 118 -2.41 -21.45 7.26
N GLN A 119 -1.50 -20.53 6.99
CA GLN A 119 -1.62 -19.11 7.32
C GLN A 119 -2.83 -18.48 6.61
N LEU A 120 -2.92 -18.65 5.29
CA LEU A 120 -4.01 -18.06 4.49
C LEU A 120 -5.37 -18.70 4.80
N HIS A 121 -5.41 -20.03 5.01
CA HIS A 121 -6.63 -20.71 5.40
C HIS A 121 -7.16 -20.19 6.75
N GLU A 122 -6.29 -19.88 7.71
CA GLU A 122 -6.69 -19.33 9.01
C GLU A 122 -7.46 -18.01 8.87
N LEU A 123 -7.09 -17.16 7.90
CA LEU A 123 -7.74 -15.88 7.65
C LEU A 123 -9.12 -16.00 7.02
N THR A 124 -9.49 -17.18 6.50
CA THR A 124 -10.84 -17.42 5.96
C THR A 124 -11.93 -17.40 7.02
N LYS A 125 -11.54 -17.55 8.31
CA LYS A 125 -12.40 -17.45 9.49
C LYS A 125 -12.86 -16.02 9.79
N LEU A 126 -12.19 -15.02 9.23
CA LEU A 126 -12.55 -13.62 9.44
C LEU A 126 -13.93 -13.29 8.79
N PRO A 127 -14.66 -12.31 9.33
CA PRO A 127 -15.89 -11.81 8.70
C PRO A 127 -15.65 -11.34 7.26
N ALA A 128 -16.65 -11.48 6.40
CA ALA A 128 -16.49 -11.26 4.96
C ALA A 128 -15.96 -9.87 4.57
N PHE A 129 -16.28 -8.83 5.34
CA PHE A 129 -15.89 -7.44 5.05
C PHE A 129 -14.40 -7.14 5.32
N VAL A 130 -13.71 -8.00 6.08
CA VAL A 130 -12.26 -7.89 6.36
C VAL A 130 -11.44 -9.00 5.69
N ARG A 131 -12.07 -9.96 5.01
CA ARG A 131 -11.34 -11.02 4.30
C ARG A 131 -10.57 -10.47 3.10
N VAL A 132 -9.39 -11.05 2.86
CA VAL A 132 -8.55 -10.78 1.69
C VAL A 132 -9.35 -10.92 0.39
N VAL A 133 -10.15 -12.00 0.30
CA VAL A 133 -11.02 -12.28 -0.85
C VAL A 133 -12.47 -12.38 -0.39
N SER A 134 -13.36 -11.59 -0.98
CA SER A 134 -14.81 -11.70 -0.78
C SER A 134 -15.58 -11.09 -1.94
N ALA A 135 -16.81 -11.56 -2.18
CA ALA A 135 -17.65 -11.03 -3.25
C ALA A 135 -17.96 -9.52 -3.10
N GLY A 136 -18.01 -9.02 -1.85
CA GLY A 136 -18.23 -7.61 -1.54
C GLY A 136 -16.96 -6.75 -1.46
N ASN A 137 -15.78 -7.33 -1.73
CA ASN A 137 -14.51 -6.61 -1.79
C ASN A 137 -14.18 -6.23 -3.24
N LEU A 138 -14.16 -4.94 -3.55
CA LEU A 138 -13.80 -4.41 -4.87
C LEU A 138 -12.46 -4.97 -5.38
N LEU A 139 -11.47 -5.14 -4.50
CA LEU A 139 -10.15 -5.64 -4.90
C LEU A 139 -10.16 -7.11 -5.36
N SER A 140 -11.19 -7.88 -4.99
CA SER A 140 -11.40 -9.24 -5.52
C SER A 140 -11.90 -9.25 -6.97
N HIS A 141 -12.36 -8.11 -7.48
CA HIS A 141 -12.84 -7.95 -8.86
C HIS A 141 -11.79 -7.34 -9.80
N VAL A 142 -10.57 -7.08 -9.32
CA VAL A 142 -9.44 -6.66 -10.16
C VAL A 142 -9.07 -7.74 -11.17
N GLY A 143 -9.26 -9.02 -10.83
CA GLY A 143 -9.01 -10.14 -11.74
C GLY A 143 -7.54 -10.54 -11.89
N HIS A 144 -6.63 -9.91 -11.15
CA HIS A 144 -5.21 -10.28 -11.03
C HIS A 144 -4.65 -9.85 -9.67
N THR A 145 -3.47 -10.37 -9.33
CA THR A 145 -2.80 -10.08 -8.06
C THR A 145 -2.25 -8.66 -8.02
N ILE A 146 -2.56 -7.95 -6.93
CA ILE A 146 -1.90 -6.72 -6.49
C ILE A 146 -1.27 -7.02 -5.12
N LEU A 147 0.04 -7.25 -5.12
CA LEU A 147 0.77 -7.67 -3.93
C LEU A 147 0.59 -6.69 -2.77
N GLY A 148 0.17 -7.21 -1.61
CA GLY A 148 -0.09 -6.43 -0.40
C GLY A 148 -1.44 -5.74 -0.34
N MET A 149 -2.18 -5.67 -1.45
CA MET A 149 -3.54 -5.15 -1.44
C MET A 149 -4.55 -6.29 -1.41
N ASN A 150 -4.58 -7.14 -2.44
CA ASN A 150 -5.44 -8.33 -2.48
C ASN A 150 -4.69 -9.63 -2.14
N THR A 151 -3.48 -9.50 -1.60
CA THR A 151 -2.71 -10.57 -0.95
C THR A 151 -2.20 -10.07 0.39
N VAL A 152 -1.89 -11.00 1.29
CA VAL A 152 -1.41 -10.67 2.63
C VAL A 152 0.05 -10.26 2.58
N GLN A 153 0.39 -9.17 3.25
CA GLN A 153 1.77 -8.81 3.61
C GLN A 153 2.01 -9.00 5.10
N LEU A 154 3.20 -9.48 5.43
CA LEU A 154 3.70 -9.63 6.79
C LEU A 154 4.77 -8.57 7.09
N TYR A 155 4.77 -8.10 8.32
CA TYR A 155 5.72 -7.16 8.90
C TYR A 155 6.34 -7.81 10.13
N MET A 156 7.66 -7.80 10.24
CA MET A 156 8.41 -8.32 11.38
C MET A 156 9.15 -7.16 12.03
N LYS A 157 8.87 -6.87 13.29
CA LYS A 157 9.24 -5.60 13.92
C LYS A 157 10.07 -5.79 15.19
N VAL A 158 10.92 -4.81 15.44
CA VAL A 158 11.58 -4.52 16.73
C VAL A 158 11.08 -3.16 17.25
N PRO A 159 11.24 -2.82 18.54
CA PRO A 159 10.89 -1.50 19.06
C PRO A 159 11.45 -0.36 18.19
N GLY A 160 10.59 0.62 17.89
CA GLY A 160 10.90 1.76 17.03
C GLY A 160 10.74 1.52 15.53
N SER A 161 10.42 0.30 15.08
CA SER A 161 10.17 0.03 13.66
C SER A 161 8.97 0.85 13.17
N ARG A 162 9.18 1.73 12.19
CA ARG A 162 8.18 2.70 11.72
C ARG A 162 7.69 2.42 10.31
N THR A 163 6.38 2.46 10.13
CA THR A 163 5.76 2.74 8.83
C THR A 163 5.43 4.24 8.81
N PRO A 164 6.09 5.06 7.96
CA PRO A 164 5.88 6.50 7.93
C PRO A 164 4.47 6.87 7.46
N GLY A 165 4.15 8.16 7.53
CA GLY A 165 2.87 8.71 7.14
C GLY A 165 2.53 8.43 5.68
N HIS A 166 1.30 8.00 5.47
CA HIS A 166 0.76 7.74 4.14
C HIS A 166 -0.78 7.68 4.18
N GLN A 167 -1.38 7.69 3.00
CA GLN A 167 -2.70 7.10 2.75
C GLN A 167 -2.48 5.80 1.98
N GLU A 168 -3.42 4.85 2.12
CA GLU A 168 -3.39 3.62 1.35
C GLU A 168 -3.44 3.87 -0.17
N ASN A 169 -2.90 2.93 -0.94
CA ASN A 169 -2.93 3.00 -2.40
C ASN A 169 -4.36 3.16 -2.90
N ASN A 170 -4.58 4.18 -3.74
CA ASN A 170 -5.91 4.54 -4.25
C ASN A 170 -6.97 4.67 -3.13
N ASN A 171 -6.59 5.10 -1.92
CA ASN A 171 -7.49 5.31 -0.78
C ASN A 171 -8.36 4.10 -0.40
N PHE A 172 -7.92 2.87 -0.68
CA PHE A 172 -8.60 1.66 -0.22
C PHE A 172 -8.53 1.53 1.31
N CYS A 173 -9.54 0.90 1.92
CA CYS A 173 -9.45 0.55 3.34
C CYS A 173 -8.30 -0.45 3.57
N SER A 174 -7.80 -0.50 4.81
CA SER A 174 -6.75 -1.42 5.23
C SER A 174 -7.16 -2.19 6.49
N VAL A 175 -6.77 -3.45 6.54
CA VAL A 175 -6.96 -4.35 7.67
C VAL A 175 -5.58 -4.72 8.18
N ASN A 176 -5.33 -4.50 9.47
CA ASN A 176 -4.07 -4.89 10.11
C ASN A 176 -4.34 -5.69 11.38
N ILE A 177 -3.66 -6.82 11.55
CA ILE A 177 -3.73 -7.64 12.77
C ILE A 177 -2.34 -7.71 13.39
N ASN A 178 -2.22 -7.33 14.67
CA ASN A 178 -0.99 -7.50 15.44
C ASN A 178 -0.91 -8.95 15.95
N ILE A 179 0.15 -9.65 15.54
CA ILE A 179 0.43 -11.03 15.96
C ILE A 179 1.04 -11.07 17.38
N GLY A 180 1.71 -9.99 17.78
CA GLY A 180 2.43 -9.89 19.05
C GLY A 180 3.84 -10.51 19.03
N PRO A 181 4.49 -10.65 20.21
CA PRO A 181 3.94 -10.39 21.54
C PRO A 181 3.88 -8.91 21.95
N GLY A 182 4.64 -8.04 21.31
CA GLY A 182 4.66 -6.61 21.59
C GLY A 182 3.49 -5.83 21.00
N ASP A 183 3.33 -4.61 21.46
CA ASP A 183 2.29 -3.69 21.00
C ASP A 183 2.77 -2.83 19.82
N CYS A 184 1.80 -2.33 19.03
CA CYS A 184 2.01 -1.25 18.07
C CYS A 184 1.27 0.01 18.51
N GLU A 185 1.82 1.17 18.22
CA GLU A 185 1.17 2.47 18.40
C GLU A 185 0.77 3.05 17.04
N TRP A 186 -0.46 3.52 16.97
CA TRP A 186 -1.07 4.08 15.77
C TRP A 186 -1.38 5.55 15.97
N PHE A 187 -1.16 6.31 14.90
CA PHE A 187 -1.50 7.71 14.79
C PHE A 187 -2.30 7.91 13.51
N VAL A 188 -3.46 8.53 13.63
CA VAL A 188 -4.46 8.52 12.58
C VAL A 188 -5.09 9.90 12.45
N VAL A 189 -5.13 10.42 11.23
CA VAL A 189 -5.74 11.70 10.86
C VAL A 189 -6.87 11.44 9.85
N PRO A 190 -8.06 12.04 10.03
CA PRO A 190 -9.18 11.89 9.11
C PRO A 190 -8.85 12.32 7.68
N GLU A 191 -9.48 11.67 6.70
CA GLU A 191 -9.26 11.89 5.26
C GLU A 191 -9.34 13.37 4.87
N ASN A 192 -10.31 14.12 5.39
CA ASN A 192 -10.54 15.52 5.01
C ASN A 192 -9.37 16.48 5.33
N TYR A 193 -8.38 16.04 6.11
CA TYR A 193 -7.16 16.81 6.40
C TYR A 193 -5.98 16.45 5.50
N TRP A 194 -6.14 15.55 4.50
CA TRP A 194 -5.01 15.12 3.66
C TRP A 194 -4.35 16.27 2.90
N GLY A 195 -5.12 17.29 2.51
CA GLY A 195 -4.58 18.51 1.89
C GLY A 195 -3.67 19.29 2.84
N VAL A 196 -4.06 19.44 4.11
CA VAL A 196 -3.24 20.09 5.14
C VAL A 196 -1.95 19.29 5.39
N MET A 197 -2.04 17.96 5.41
CA MET A 197 -0.87 17.08 5.54
C MET A 197 0.05 17.18 4.32
N ASN A 198 -0.50 17.33 3.12
CA ASN A 198 0.26 17.58 1.90
C ASN A 198 1.04 18.91 2.01
N ASP A 199 0.38 19.99 2.42
CA ASP A 199 1.02 21.30 2.58
C ASP A 199 2.19 21.24 3.58
N PHE A 200 2.06 20.48 4.67
CA PHE A 200 3.17 20.25 5.58
C PHE A 200 4.33 19.51 4.94
N CYS A 201 4.05 18.47 4.15
CA CYS A 201 5.09 17.76 3.42
C CYS A 201 5.83 18.72 2.47
N GLU A 202 5.10 19.52 1.69
CA GLU A 202 5.69 20.49 0.75
C GLU A 202 6.52 21.56 1.48
N LYS A 203 6.02 22.14 2.57
CA LYS A 203 6.77 23.09 3.42
C LYS A 203 8.07 22.50 3.96
N ASN A 204 8.10 21.19 4.19
CA ASN A 204 9.27 20.46 4.65
C ASN A 204 10.12 19.86 3.50
N ASN A 205 9.87 20.26 2.25
CA ASN A 205 10.54 19.76 1.04
C ASN A 205 10.42 18.24 0.84
N MET A 206 9.23 17.71 1.09
CA MET A 206 8.92 16.29 0.93
C MET A 206 7.71 16.09 0.03
N ASN A 207 7.67 14.97 -0.67
CA ASN A 207 6.51 14.56 -1.43
C ASN A 207 5.52 13.80 -0.53
N PHE A 208 4.26 14.23 -0.46
CA PHE A 208 3.24 13.57 0.37
C PHE A 208 2.95 12.12 -0.05
N LEU A 209 2.89 11.85 -1.37
CA LEU A 209 2.50 10.54 -1.90
C LEU A 209 3.65 9.52 -1.88
N MET A 210 4.88 9.97 -2.13
CA MET A 210 6.05 9.11 -2.39
C MET A 210 7.17 9.27 -1.36
N GLY A 211 7.11 10.30 -0.52
CA GLY A 211 8.13 10.59 0.49
C GLY A 211 8.02 9.71 1.73
N SER A 212 9.08 9.72 2.55
CA SER A 212 9.11 9.06 3.85
C SER A 212 9.06 10.12 4.93
N TRP A 213 7.90 10.29 5.56
CA TRP A 213 7.64 11.39 6.48
C TRP A 213 7.00 10.94 7.80
N TRP A 214 7.37 11.59 8.90
CA TRP A 214 6.84 11.36 10.24
C TRP A 214 6.36 12.71 10.80
N PRO A 215 5.05 12.92 10.95
CA PRO A 215 4.51 14.22 11.38
C PRO A 215 4.99 14.64 12.78
N ASN A 216 5.28 15.93 12.94
CA ASN A 216 5.42 16.53 14.26
C ASN A 216 4.03 16.81 14.84
N LEU A 217 3.70 16.20 15.99
CA LEU A 217 2.38 16.35 16.60
C LEU A 217 2.09 17.78 17.07
N GLU A 218 3.13 18.55 17.42
CA GLU A 218 3.01 19.97 17.81
C GLU A 218 2.50 20.80 16.61
N ASP A 219 3.10 20.64 15.43
CA ASP A 219 2.68 21.31 14.19
C ASP A 219 1.21 20.99 13.84
N LEU A 220 0.80 19.73 14.02
CA LEU A 220 -0.59 19.29 13.78
C LEU A 220 -1.56 19.91 14.77
N TYR A 221 -1.18 19.96 16.05
CA TYR A 221 -1.97 20.58 17.10
C TYR A 221 -2.14 22.09 16.85
N GLU A 222 -1.08 22.81 16.51
CA GLU A 222 -1.12 24.23 16.18
C GLU A 222 -1.99 24.53 14.95
N SER A 223 -2.07 23.57 14.01
CA SER A 223 -2.92 23.67 12.82
C SER A 223 -4.33 23.10 13.00
N ASN A 224 -4.75 22.79 14.23
CA ASN A 224 -6.05 22.23 14.57
C ASN A 224 -6.38 20.93 13.79
N VAL A 225 -5.38 20.10 13.52
CA VAL A 225 -5.54 18.78 12.90
C VAL A 225 -5.78 17.75 14.00
N PRO A 226 -6.94 17.08 14.04
CA PRO A 226 -7.22 16.07 15.05
C PRO A 226 -6.40 14.80 14.77
N VAL A 227 -5.74 14.29 15.81
CA VAL A 227 -4.97 13.04 15.75
C VAL A 227 -5.57 12.03 16.71
N TYR A 228 -6.03 10.90 16.17
CA TYR A 228 -6.39 9.72 16.96
C TYR A 228 -5.11 8.94 17.25
N ARG A 229 -4.82 8.69 18.53
CA ARG A 229 -3.64 7.95 18.99
C ARG A 229 -4.09 6.78 19.85
N PHE A 230 -3.65 5.56 19.52
CA PHE A 230 -4.05 4.38 20.27
C PHE A 230 -3.04 3.23 20.16
N ILE A 231 -3.16 2.27 21.06
CA ILE A 231 -2.34 1.05 21.12
C ILE A 231 -3.11 -0.12 20.51
N GLN A 232 -2.46 -0.86 19.61
CA GLN A 232 -2.92 -2.13 19.08
C GLN A 232 -2.14 -3.26 19.77
N ARG A 233 -2.82 -4.02 20.63
CA ARG A 233 -2.26 -5.17 21.34
C ARG A 233 -2.28 -6.44 20.48
N PRO A 234 -1.57 -7.51 20.87
CA PRO A 234 -1.65 -8.79 20.17
C PRO A 234 -3.09 -9.30 20.06
N GLY A 235 -3.54 -9.57 18.85
CA GLY A 235 -4.90 -10.04 18.53
C GLY A 235 -5.85 -8.93 18.11
N ASP A 236 -5.53 -7.67 18.40
CA ASP A 236 -6.34 -6.54 17.97
C ASP A 236 -6.25 -6.37 16.45
N LEU A 237 -7.42 -6.16 15.83
CA LEU A 237 -7.56 -5.80 14.43
C LEU A 237 -7.81 -4.30 14.32
N VAL A 238 -6.99 -3.62 13.51
CA VAL A 238 -7.17 -2.22 13.14
C VAL A 238 -7.79 -2.15 11.76
N TRP A 239 -8.90 -1.41 11.66
CA TRP A 239 -9.54 -1.04 10.40
C TRP A 239 -9.21 0.42 10.09
N ILE A 240 -8.47 0.65 9.01
CA ILE A 240 -8.23 1.98 8.47
C ILE A 240 -9.26 2.24 7.38
N ASN A 241 -10.10 3.25 7.59
CA ASN A 241 -11.16 3.59 6.64
C ASN A 241 -10.59 4.31 5.40
N ALA A 242 -11.37 4.34 4.33
CA ALA A 242 -10.96 4.88 3.03
C ALA A 242 -10.35 6.29 3.16
N GLY A 243 -9.15 6.47 2.60
CA GLY A 243 -8.43 7.74 2.58
C GLY A 243 -7.92 8.26 3.93
N THR A 244 -8.03 7.49 5.00
CA THR A 244 -7.50 7.90 6.31
C THR A 244 -5.96 7.99 6.25
N ILE A 245 -5.40 9.10 6.72
CA ILE A 245 -3.94 9.28 6.82
C ILE A 245 -3.48 8.62 8.10
N HIS A 246 -2.40 7.86 8.05
CA HIS A 246 -1.88 7.21 9.24
C HIS A 246 -0.40 6.92 9.19
N TRP A 247 0.20 6.76 10.36
CA TRP A 247 1.56 6.28 10.58
C TRP A 247 1.60 5.39 11.82
N VAL A 248 2.58 4.49 11.88
CA VAL A 248 2.61 3.40 12.86
C VAL A 248 4.03 3.16 13.35
N GLN A 249 4.18 2.85 14.63
CA GLN A 249 5.42 2.30 15.16
C GLN A 249 5.20 1.08 16.04
N ALA A 250 6.19 0.20 16.08
CA ALA A 250 6.25 -0.86 17.07
C ALA A 250 6.76 -0.31 18.42
N ILE A 251 6.03 -0.58 19.50
CA ILE A 251 6.50 -0.36 20.86
C ILE A 251 7.36 -1.55 21.30
N GLY A 252 6.92 -2.77 20.97
CA GLY A 252 7.62 -4.01 21.31
C GLY A 252 8.06 -4.82 20.09
N TRP A 253 8.70 -5.97 20.34
CA TRP A 253 8.94 -6.97 19.30
C TRP A 253 7.63 -7.63 18.93
N CYS A 254 7.20 -7.48 17.68
CA CYS A 254 5.95 -8.03 17.20
C CYS A 254 6.02 -8.33 15.71
N ASN A 255 5.07 -9.14 15.23
CA ASN A 255 4.76 -9.21 13.82
C ASN A 255 3.37 -8.62 13.58
N ASN A 256 3.12 -8.08 12.38
CA ASN A 256 1.77 -7.75 11.93
C ASN A 256 1.52 -8.40 10.58
N ILE A 257 0.26 -8.68 10.28
CA ILE A 257 -0.19 -8.97 8.93
C ILE A 257 -1.17 -7.89 8.48
N ALA A 258 -1.10 -7.50 7.22
CA ALA A 258 -2.03 -6.53 6.65
C ALA A 258 -2.36 -6.82 5.18
N TRP A 259 -3.50 -6.30 4.75
CA TRP A 259 -3.96 -6.25 3.36
C TRP A 259 -5.01 -5.15 3.22
N ASN A 260 -5.37 -4.84 1.98
CA ASN A 260 -6.43 -3.88 1.71
C ASN A 260 -7.76 -4.56 1.40
N VAL A 261 -8.83 -3.83 1.62
CA VAL A 261 -10.18 -4.19 1.18
C VAL A 261 -10.87 -2.95 0.61
N GLY A 262 -11.72 -3.15 -0.39
CA GLY A 262 -12.56 -2.10 -0.92
C GLY A 262 -14.02 -2.43 -0.64
N PRO A 263 -14.64 -1.88 0.41
CA PRO A 263 -16.08 -2.03 0.61
C PRO A 263 -16.88 -1.53 -0.59
N LEU A 264 -17.92 -2.26 -0.99
CA LEU A 264 -18.84 -1.88 -2.08
C LEU A 264 -19.74 -0.70 -1.64
N THR A 265 -19.15 0.49 -1.52
CA THR A 265 -19.82 1.72 -1.06
C THR A 265 -19.46 2.90 -1.97
N ALA A 266 -20.37 3.86 -2.10
CA ALA A 266 -20.12 5.09 -2.84
C ALA A 266 -18.90 5.87 -2.30
N CYS A 267 -18.70 5.88 -0.98
CA CYS A 267 -17.56 6.57 -0.35
C CYS A 267 -16.21 5.98 -0.79
N GLN A 268 -16.06 4.66 -0.68
CA GLN A 268 -14.83 3.97 -1.10
C GLN A 268 -14.55 4.19 -2.58
N TYR A 269 -15.55 4.01 -3.45
CA TYR A 269 -15.35 4.16 -4.90
C TYR A 269 -15.01 5.60 -5.28
N LYS A 270 -15.70 6.59 -4.68
CA LYS A 270 -15.42 8.01 -4.88
C LYS A 270 -13.96 8.34 -4.55
N LEU A 271 -13.52 8.03 -3.34
CA LEU A 271 -12.16 8.35 -2.87
C LEU A 271 -11.08 7.64 -3.69
N ALA A 272 -11.36 6.43 -4.18
CA ALA A 272 -10.45 5.69 -5.04
C ALA A 272 -10.30 6.31 -6.43
N VAL A 273 -11.41 6.77 -7.03
CA VAL A 273 -11.39 7.49 -8.31
C VAL A 273 -10.74 8.87 -8.16
N GLU A 274 -11.02 9.60 -7.07
CA GLU A 274 -10.39 10.90 -6.80
C GLU A 274 -8.87 10.78 -6.65
N ARG A 275 -8.38 9.79 -5.88
CA ARG A 275 -6.94 9.51 -5.80
C ARG A 275 -6.37 9.05 -7.14
N TYR A 276 -7.10 8.25 -7.91
CA TYR A 276 -6.65 7.79 -9.22
C TYR A 276 -6.42 8.95 -10.19
N GLU A 277 -7.32 9.93 -10.24
CA GLU A 277 -7.15 11.13 -11.06
C GLU A 277 -6.07 12.07 -10.50
N TRP A 278 -5.97 12.24 -9.18
CA TRP A 278 -4.89 13.00 -8.55
C TRP A 278 -3.51 12.40 -8.86
N ASN A 279 -3.38 11.08 -8.80
CA ASN A 279 -2.16 10.35 -9.11
C ASN A 279 -1.70 10.61 -10.56
N LYS A 280 -2.63 10.65 -11.53
CA LYS A 280 -2.29 11.02 -12.91
C LYS A 280 -1.69 12.42 -13.01
N LEU A 281 -2.28 13.39 -12.31
CA LEU A 281 -1.78 14.76 -12.28
C LEU A 281 -0.38 14.84 -11.66
N GLN A 282 -0.14 14.04 -10.61
CA GLN A 282 1.15 13.97 -9.91
C GLN A 282 2.17 13.03 -10.58
N SER A 283 1.82 12.39 -11.71
CA SER A 283 2.65 11.37 -12.36
C SER A 283 3.06 10.24 -11.42
N VAL A 284 2.14 9.83 -10.53
CA VAL A 284 2.29 8.69 -9.62
C VAL A 284 1.47 7.53 -10.17
N LYS A 285 2.04 6.33 -10.22
CA LYS A 285 1.30 5.13 -10.62
C LYS A 285 0.17 4.83 -9.65
N SER A 286 -1.05 4.72 -10.16
CA SER A 286 -2.14 4.07 -9.44
C SER A 286 -1.96 2.57 -9.54
N ILE A 287 -1.72 1.90 -8.41
CA ILE A 287 -1.52 0.45 -8.40
C ILE A 287 -2.86 -0.27 -8.65
N VAL A 288 -3.98 0.31 -8.22
CA VAL A 288 -5.31 -0.18 -8.56
C VAL A 288 -5.76 0.42 -9.90
N PRO A 289 -5.96 -0.41 -10.94
CA PRO A 289 -6.37 0.06 -12.26
C PRO A 289 -7.87 0.36 -12.24
N MET A 290 -8.23 1.59 -11.86
CA MET A 290 -9.63 1.94 -11.56
C MET A 290 -10.55 1.83 -12.78
N VAL A 291 -10.05 2.03 -14.00
CA VAL A 291 -10.88 1.83 -15.21
C VAL A 291 -11.15 0.34 -15.39
N HIS A 292 -10.11 -0.48 -15.43
CA HIS A 292 -10.23 -1.94 -15.51
C HIS A 292 -11.15 -2.52 -14.44
N LEU A 293 -10.94 -2.12 -13.19
CA LEU A 293 -11.74 -2.54 -12.04
C LEU A 293 -13.22 -2.14 -12.22
N SER A 294 -13.51 -0.92 -12.67
CA SER A 294 -14.88 -0.45 -12.88
C SER A 294 -15.63 -1.29 -13.92
N TRP A 295 -14.96 -1.66 -15.01
CA TRP A 295 -15.53 -2.56 -16.03
C TRP A 295 -15.78 -3.97 -15.49
N ASN A 296 -14.89 -4.50 -14.64
CA ASN A 296 -15.14 -5.81 -14.00
C ASN A 296 -16.26 -5.77 -12.96
N ILE A 297 -16.37 -4.69 -12.19
CA ILE A 297 -17.50 -4.49 -11.27
C ILE A 297 -18.82 -4.52 -12.06
N ALA A 298 -18.87 -3.82 -13.19
CA ALA A 298 -20.06 -3.77 -14.04
C ALA A 298 -20.45 -5.14 -14.61
N ARG A 299 -19.47 -6.01 -14.89
CA ARG A 299 -19.67 -7.40 -15.34
C ARG A 299 -20.16 -8.31 -14.21
N ASN A 300 -19.59 -8.15 -13.01
CA ASN A 300 -19.65 -9.19 -11.97
C ASN A 300 -20.65 -8.88 -10.84
N ILE A 301 -21.01 -7.61 -10.65
CA ILE A 301 -21.71 -7.15 -9.44
C ILE A 301 -23.02 -6.45 -9.79
N LYS A 302 -24.09 -6.88 -9.13
CA LYS A 302 -25.36 -6.14 -9.08
C LYS A 302 -25.26 -5.10 -7.98
N VAL A 303 -25.32 -3.82 -8.33
CA VAL A 303 -25.16 -2.70 -7.37
C VAL A 303 -26.54 -2.13 -7.01
N PRO A 304 -27.00 -2.29 -5.76
CA PRO A 304 -28.30 -1.76 -5.33
C PRO A 304 -28.24 -0.32 -4.81
N ASP A 305 -27.06 0.19 -4.43
CA ASP A 305 -26.87 1.57 -3.97
C ASP A 305 -26.90 2.54 -5.17
N PRO A 306 -27.89 3.46 -5.26
CA PRO A 306 -28.03 4.35 -6.41
C PRO A 306 -26.81 5.23 -6.64
N LYS A 307 -26.21 5.75 -5.56
CA LYS A 307 -25.08 6.67 -5.65
C LYS A 307 -23.82 5.97 -6.18
N LEU A 308 -23.50 4.79 -5.68
CA LEU A 308 -22.40 3.98 -6.19
C LEU A 308 -22.65 3.56 -7.64
N PHE A 309 -23.88 3.13 -7.97
CA PHE A 309 -24.27 2.78 -9.33
C PHE A 309 -24.01 3.93 -10.30
N GLU A 310 -24.49 5.14 -9.99
CA GLU A 310 -24.29 6.33 -10.81
C GLU A 310 -22.82 6.65 -11.03
N MET A 311 -22.00 6.57 -9.96
CA MET A 311 -20.57 6.83 -10.04
C MET A 311 -19.85 5.84 -10.98
N ILE A 312 -20.13 4.54 -10.84
CA ILE A 312 -19.56 3.50 -11.70
C ILE A 312 -20.05 3.71 -13.14
N LYS A 313 -21.37 3.85 -13.34
CA LYS A 313 -21.98 4.05 -14.66
C LYS A 313 -21.39 5.27 -15.38
N TYR A 314 -21.16 6.36 -14.66
CA TYR A 314 -20.50 7.54 -15.19
C TYR A 314 -19.03 7.28 -15.59
N CYS A 315 -18.27 6.53 -14.80
CA CYS A 315 -16.93 6.10 -15.18
C CYS A 315 -16.93 5.27 -16.47
N LEU A 316 -17.85 4.30 -16.58
CA LEU A 316 -18.03 3.48 -17.79
C LEU A 316 -18.38 4.35 -19.00
N LEU A 317 -19.32 5.30 -18.87
CA LEU A 317 -19.70 6.21 -19.95
C LEU A 317 -18.50 7.03 -20.45
N ARG A 318 -17.73 7.63 -19.53
CA ARG A 318 -16.55 8.42 -19.89
C ARG A 318 -15.51 7.57 -20.63
N THR A 319 -15.22 6.38 -20.11
CA THR A 319 -14.17 5.52 -20.66
C THR A 319 -14.59 4.82 -21.95
N LEU A 320 -15.88 4.49 -22.10
CA LEU A 320 -16.47 4.01 -23.35
C LEU A 320 -16.37 5.08 -24.45
N LYS A 321 -16.77 6.32 -24.14
CA LYS A 321 -16.65 7.45 -25.07
C LYS A 321 -15.19 7.68 -25.47
N GLN A 322 -14.26 7.66 -24.53
CA GLN A 322 -12.83 7.80 -24.81
C GLN A 322 -12.32 6.71 -25.76
N CYS A 323 -12.68 5.44 -25.50
CA CYS A 323 -12.31 4.33 -26.38
C CYS A 323 -12.89 4.52 -27.80
N GLN A 324 -14.18 4.83 -27.91
CA GLN A 324 -14.85 5.06 -29.21
C GLN A 324 -14.20 6.20 -29.99
N THR A 325 -14.05 7.38 -29.37
CA THR A 325 -13.44 8.55 -30.00
C THR A 325 -12.01 8.27 -30.46
N LEU A 326 -11.22 7.58 -29.62
CA LEU A 326 -9.85 7.24 -29.97
C LEU A 326 -9.77 6.23 -31.12
N ARG A 327 -10.62 5.20 -31.09
CA ARG A 327 -10.73 4.19 -32.13
C ARG A 327 -11.11 4.80 -33.47
N GLU A 328 -12.12 5.67 -33.50
CA GLU A 328 -12.55 6.40 -34.70
C GLU A 328 -11.46 7.32 -35.24
N ALA A 329 -10.75 8.04 -34.36
CA ALA A 329 -9.64 8.91 -34.77
C ALA A 329 -8.47 8.11 -35.40
N LEU A 330 -8.17 6.92 -34.87
CA LEU A 330 -7.16 6.02 -35.44
C LEU A 330 -7.58 5.50 -36.82
N ILE A 331 -8.84 5.07 -36.98
CA ILE A 331 -9.39 4.62 -38.26
C ILE A 331 -9.37 5.75 -39.29
N ALA A 332 -9.79 6.96 -38.91
CA ALA A 332 -9.76 8.13 -39.77
C ALA A 332 -8.34 8.52 -40.21
N ALA A 333 -7.34 8.26 -39.35
CA ALA A 333 -5.93 8.45 -39.67
C ALA A 333 -5.31 7.27 -40.47
N GLY A 334 -6.09 6.25 -40.82
CA GLY A 334 -5.61 5.06 -41.53
C GLY A 334 -4.69 4.17 -40.69
N LYS A 335 -4.71 4.31 -39.36
CA LYS A 335 -3.88 3.51 -38.47
C LYS A 335 -4.55 2.16 -38.20
N GLU A 336 -3.84 1.08 -38.50
CA GLU A 336 -4.31 -0.27 -38.23
C GLU A 336 -4.46 -0.52 -36.73
N ILE A 337 -5.62 -1.09 -36.36
CA ILE A 337 -5.93 -1.56 -35.01
C ILE A 337 -6.00 -3.08 -35.07
N VAL A 338 -5.08 -3.74 -34.38
CA VAL A 338 -4.95 -5.18 -34.39
C VAL A 338 -5.70 -5.75 -33.20
N TRP A 339 -6.60 -6.69 -33.46
CA TRP A 339 -7.28 -7.44 -32.41
C TRP A 339 -6.26 -8.26 -31.62
N HIS A 340 -6.17 -8.00 -30.31
CA HIS A 340 -5.29 -8.73 -29.40
C HIS A 340 -6.10 -9.61 -28.44
N GLY A 341 -7.25 -9.11 -27.98
CA GLY A 341 -8.03 -9.74 -26.94
C GLY A 341 -7.32 -9.69 -25.58
N ARG A 342 -7.81 -10.48 -24.62
CA ARG A 342 -7.17 -10.66 -23.31
C ARG A 342 -7.20 -12.11 -22.87
N THR A 343 -6.15 -12.51 -22.17
CA THR A 343 -6.08 -13.80 -21.48
C THR A 343 -6.72 -13.73 -20.09
N LYS A 344 -7.11 -14.90 -19.55
CA LYS A 344 -7.62 -14.98 -18.18
C LYS A 344 -6.50 -14.56 -17.21
N GLU A 345 -6.86 -13.76 -16.20
CA GLU A 345 -5.93 -13.23 -15.18
C GLU A 345 -4.82 -12.32 -15.74
N GLU A 346 -4.92 -11.88 -17.00
CA GLU A 346 -4.03 -10.86 -17.54
C GLU A 346 -4.10 -9.58 -16.68
N PRO A 347 -2.95 -9.02 -16.26
CA PRO A 347 -2.91 -7.75 -15.56
C PRO A 347 -3.47 -6.59 -16.38
N ALA A 348 -3.83 -5.51 -15.70
CA ALA A 348 -4.05 -4.24 -16.38
C ALA A 348 -2.71 -3.66 -16.84
N HIS A 349 -2.71 -3.01 -18.00
CA HIS A 349 -1.50 -2.44 -18.58
C HIS A 349 -1.31 -0.98 -18.17
N TYR A 350 -0.05 -0.58 -18.07
CA TYR A 350 0.35 0.78 -17.72
C TYR A 350 1.36 1.28 -18.74
N CYS A 351 1.35 2.59 -19.00
CA CYS A 351 2.35 3.22 -19.85
C CYS A 351 3.74 3.07 -19.23
N SER A 352 4.71 2.57 -19.99
CA SER A 352 6.09 2.39 -19.53
C SER A 352 6.84 3.69 -19.23
N ILE A 353 6.27 4.85 -19.58
CA ILE A 353 6.90 6.18 -19.44
C ILE A 353 6.27 6.96 -18.29
N CYS A 354 4.95 7.16 -18.32
CA CYS A 354 4.24 7.98 -17.33
C CYS A 354 3.40 7.18 -16.34
N GLU A 355 3.42 5.85 -16.43
CA GLU A 355 2.75 4.92 -15.53
C GLU A 355 1.22 5.08 -15.40
N VAL A 356 0.57 5.83 -16.31
CA VAL A 356 -0.89 5.87 -16.40
C VAL A 356 -1.43 4.52 -16.87
N GLU A 357 -2.56 4.10 -16.32
CA GLU A 357 -3.30 2.93 -16.81
C GLU A 357 -3.68 3.14 -18.28
N VAL A 358 -3.42 2.14 -19.12
CA VAL A 358 -3.78 2.14 -20.55
C VAL A 358 -4.86 1.08 -20.75
N PHE A 359 -6.10 1.53 -20.89
CA PHE A 359 -7.26 0.66 -21.02
C PHE A 359 -7.67 0.50 -22.48
N ASN A 360 -7.95 -0.76 -22.86
CA ASN A 360 -8.44 -1.21 -24.17
C ASN A 360 -7.47 -1.05 -25.36
N LEU A 361 -7.06 0.17 -25.69
CA LEU A 361 -6.21 0.48 -26.85
C LEU A 361 -4.76 0.67 -26.40
N LEU A 362 -3.93 -0.33 -26.63
CA LEU A 362 -2.52 -0.35 -26.21
C LEU A 362 -1.62 0.10 -27.36
N TYR A 363 -0.70 1.02 -27.10
CA TYR A 363 0.29 1.47 -28.09
C TYR A 363 1.60 0.76 -27.83
N VAL A 364 2.06 -0.05 -28.77
CA VAL A 364 3.26 -0.89 -28.60
C VAL A 364 4.19 -0.63 -29.76
N THR A 365 5.50 -0.56 -29.53
CA THR A 365 6.44 -0.37 -30.65
C THR A 365 6.49 -1.61 -31.56
N ASN A 366 6.77 -1.42 -32.84
CA ASN A 366 6.90 -2.52 -33.81
C ASN A 366 7.93 -3.57 -33.37
N GLU A 367 9.05 -3.12 -32.79
CA GLU A 367 10.09 -3.98 -32.22
C GLU A 367 9.56 -4.81 -31.05
N SER A 368 8.86 -4.17 -30.11
CA SER A 368 8.36 -4.87 -28.94
C SER A 368 7.25 -5.88 -29.28
N ASN A 369 6.44 -5.57 -30.29
CA ASN A 369 5.43 -6.48 -30.82
C ASN A 369 6.07 -7.69 -31.51
N SER A 370 7.12 -7.49 -32.33
CA SER A 370 7.81 -8.59 -33.02
C SER A 370 8.57 -9.51 -32.06
N GLN A 371 9.16 -8.94 -31.00
CA GLN A 371 9.83 -9.68 -29.92
C GLN A 371 8.87 -10.24 -28.86
N LYS A 372 7.56 -9.96 -28.96
CA LYS A 372 6.52 -10.33 -27.98
C LYS A 372 6.83 -9.87 -26.55
N THR A 373 7.55 -8.75 -26.40
CA THR A 373 7.83 -8.14 -25.09
C THR A 373 6.73 -7.18 -24.64
N TYR A 374 5.92 -6.70 -25.59
CA TYR A 374 4.74 -5.86 -25.39
C TYR A 374 4.90 -4.68 -24.41
N VAL A 375 5.90 -3.84 -24.62
CA VAL A 375 6.11 -2.59 -23.87
C VAL A 375 5.01 -1.60 -24.24
N VAL A 376 4.03 -1.45 -23.34
CA VAL A 376 2.85 -0.62 -23.54
C VAL A 376 3.15 0.85 -23.28
N ASN A 377 2.62 1.72 -24.15
CA ASN A 377 2.58 3.17 -24.00
C ASN A 377 1.12 3.66 -24.03
N CYS A 378 0.87 4.83 -23.41
CA CYS A 378 -0.35 5.59 -23.68
C CYS A 378 -0.21 6.37 -24.99
N LEU A 379 -1.34 6.85 -25.53
CA LEU A 379 -1.39 7.63 -26.76
C LEU A 379 -0.44 8.84 -26.72
N ASP A 380 -0.47 9.62 -25.62
CA ASP A 380 0.28 10.87 -25.52
C ASP A 380 1.79 10.62 -25.55
N CYS A 381 2.27 9.61 -24.83
CA CYS A 381 3.67 9.22 -24.83
C CYS A 381 4.08 8.64 -26.19
N ALA A 382 3.23 7.81 -26.82
CA ALA A 382 3.49 7.27 -28.15
C ALA A 382 3.64 8.40 -29.20
N ARG A 383 2.74 9.39 -29.17
CA ARG A 383 2.81 10.56 -30.07
C ARG A 383 4.01 11.47 -29.79
N LYS A 384 4.44 11.61 -28.54
CA LYS A 384 5.67 12.34 -28.20
C LYS A 384 6.92 11.68 -28.78
N ILE A 385 6.95 10.35 -28.87
CA ILE A 385 8.04 9.60 -29.51
C ILE A 385 7.95 9.70 -31.03
N ASN A 386 6.76 9.47 -31.59
CA ASN A 386 6.52 9.47 -33.01
C ASN A 386 5.11 10.03 -33.31
N GLY A 387 5.05 11.25 -33.84
CA GLY A 387 3.82 12.05 -33.93
C GLY A 387 2.69 11.41 -34.75
N ASN A 388 3.03 10.64 -35.80
CA ASN A 388 2.07 9.95 -36.65
C ASN A 388 1.91 8.45 -36.31
N LEU A 389 2.54 7.99 -35.21
CA LEU A 389 2.49 6.62 -34.73
C LEU A 389 3.02 5.56 -35.73
N GLU A 390 3.86 5.93 -36.71
CA GLU A 390 4.39 4.99 -37.73
C GLU A 390 5.06 3.76 -37.09
N ASN A 391 5.85 3.98 -36.04
CA ASN A 391 6.61 2.94 -35.34
C ASN A 391 5.80 2.16 -34.29
N PHE A 392 4.49 2.39 -34.21
CA PHE A 392 3.61 1.77 -33.23
C PHE A 392 2.58 0.85 -33.89
N VAL A 393 2.25 -0.25 -33.21
CA VAL A 393 1.07 -1.08 -33.44
C VAL A 393 0.05 -0.72 -32.36
N VAL A 394 -1.21 -0.56 -32.73
CA VAL A 394 -2.31 -0.40 -31.77
C VAL A 394 -2.98 -1.74 -31.55
N LEU A 395 -2.98 -2.23 -30.32
CA LEU A 395 -3.65 -3.47 -29.92
C LEU A 395 -4.99 -3.17 -29.24
N GLU A 396 -6.06 -3.82 -29.68
CA GLU A 396 -7.40 -3.73 -29.08
C GLU A 396 -7.69 -4.96 -28.21
N GLN A 397 -7.96 -4.73 -26.92
CA GLN A 397 -8.18 -5.78 -25.93
C GLN A 397 -9.65 -6.20 -25.80
N TYR A 398 -10.58 -5.28 -25.98
CA TYR A 398 -12.02 -5.51 -25.87
C TYR A 398 -12.70 -4.96 -27.12
N ARG A 399 -13.62 -5.75 -27.68
CA ARG A 399 -14.43 -5.25 -28.79
C ARG A 399 -15.36 -4.16 -28.29
N MET A 400 -15.62 -3.18 -29.13
CA MET A 400 -16.52 -2.08 -28.76
C MET A 400 -17.93 -2.58 -28.46
N GLU A 401 -18.40 -3.60 -29.18
CA GLU A 401 -19.69 -4.24 -28.98
C GLU A 401 -19.79 -4.86 -27.58
N ASP A 402 -18.73 -5.52 -27.10
CA ASP A 402 -18.69 -6.11 -25.77
C ASP A 402 -18.79 -5.03 -24.68
N LEU A 403 -18.05 -3.93 -24.84
CA LEU A 403 -18.09 -2.80 -23.90
C LEU A 403 -19.46 -2.12 -23.89
N MET A 404 -20.09 -1.94 -25.05
CA MET A 404 -21.44 -1.39 -25.16
C MET A 404 -22.46 -2.30 -24.48
N GLN A 405 -22.38 -3.62 -24.70
CA GLN A 405 -23.27 -4.58 -24.07
C GLN A 405 -23.14 -4.59 -22.54
N ILE A 406 -21.91 -4.58 -22.01
CA ILE A 406 -21.66 -4.51 -20.56
C ILE A 406 -22.23 -3.21 -20.00
N TYR A 407 -21.98 -2.09 -20.69
CA TYR A 407 -22.53 -0.81 -20.30
C TYR A 407 -24.05 -0.89 -20.23
N ASP A 408 -24.74 -1.32 -21.27
CA ASP A 408 -26.21 -1.37 -21.32
C ASP A 408 -26.81 -2.30 -20.26
N GLN A 409 -26.18 -3.45 -20.02
CA GLN A 409 -26.64 -4.43 -19.02
C GLN A 409 -26.41 -3.96 -17.57
N PHE A 410 -25.42 -3.10 -17.33
CA PHE A 410 -25.17 -2.55 -16.00
C PHE A 410 -26.29 -1.57 -15.60
N THR A 411 -27.28 -2.10 -14.89
CA THR A 411 -28.49 -1.40 -14.44
C THR A 411 -28.58 -1.44 -12.92
N LEU A 412 -29.28 -0.46 -12.34
CA LEU A 412 -29.48 -0.38 -10.89
C LEU A 412 -30.22 -1.64 -10.40
N ALA A 413 -29.60 -2.35 -9.46
CA ALA A 413 -30.22 -3.53 -8.89
C ALA A 413 -31.33 -3.13 -7.90
N PRO A 414 -32.40 -3.93 -7.76
CA PRO A 414 -33.36 -3.71 -6.69
C PRO A 414 -32.67 -3.83 -5.32
N PRO A 415 -33.13 -3.08 -4.30
CA PRO A 415 -32.60 -3.22 -2.96
C PRO A 415 -32.74 -4.67 -2.48
N LEU A 416 -31.74 -5.16 -1.77
CA LEU A 416 -31.82 -6.49 -1.16
C LEU A 416 -33.02 -6.51 -0.19
N PRO A 417 -33.84 -7.58 -0.19
CA PRO A 417 -34.93 -7.70 0.76
C PRO A 417 -34.37 -7.56 2.17
N SER A 418 -34.95 -6.68 2.98
CA SER A 418 -34.58 -6.52 4.38
C SER A 418 -34.74 -7.87 5.06
N SER A 419 -33.64 -8.44 5.55
CA SER A 419 -33.70 -9.57 6.48
C SER A 419 -34.20 -9.05 7.83
N SER A 420 -35.52 -8.84 7.91
CA SER A 420 -36.22 -8.73 9.18
C SER A 420 -36.32 -10.14 9.76
N SER A 421 -35.41 -10.46 10.68
CA SER A 421 -35.51 -11.57 11.62
C SER A 421 -35.01 -11.12 12.98
#